data_AF-A0AAV7DJM0-F1
#
_entry.id   AF-A0AAV7DJM0-F1
#
_cell.length_a   1.000
_cell.length_b   1.000
_cell.length_c   1.000
_cell.angle_alpha   90.00
_cell.angle_beta   90.00
_cell.angle_gamma   90.00
#
_symmetry.space_group_name_H-M   'P 1'
#
loop_
_entity.id
_entity.type
_entity.pdbx_description
1 polymer ?
#
loop_
_entity_poly.entity_id
_entity_poly.type
_entity_poly.pdbx_seq_one_letter_code
_entity_poly.pdbx_strand_id
1 'polypeptide(L)'
;MKIAEEDSSRATVYELFEKAVKDYICPEIWLEYAQYSIGGMGEDGGIAKVRSIFERALTAVGIHMTKGSTIWDAYREFENAILGTIQPLPGSIPSAEQQQMLNTQLDRIHTLFKRQLGVPLLDMASTYAEYEEWSEDPIPETINQSYKKATQLVEKYQPYEEALLAAETPKLAEYQAYINFEVKEGDPARIQLIFERALADNCLVPDLWARYTQYLDRQLKMKELVLGAHDRAVRNCPWTVGLWKSYILALERHGVDHSTITETFDKALNAGFIQATDYVEIWQSYLDYLRRRVDFTKDSSKELEELRTAFVRALDYLKQEVEESK
;
A
#
# COMPACT_ATOMS: atom_id res chain seq x y z
N MET A 1 -0.40 41.90 3.72
CA MET A 1 -1.51 41.07 4.22
C MET A 1 -0.86 39.91 4.98
N LYS A 2 -0.47 40.16 6.25
CA LYS A 2 -0.88 39.37 7.45
C LYS A 2 -0.82 37.86 7.19
N ILE A 3 0.31 37.18 7.35
CA ILE A 3 0.81 36.56 8.61
C ILE A 3 -0.35 36.14 9.54
N ALA A 4 -1.10 35.13 9.08
CA ALA A 4 -2.05 34.31 9.86
C ALA A 4 -2.49 33.03 9.09
N GLU A 5 -1.62 32.40 8.28
CA GLU A 5 -2.00 31.27 7.37
C GLU A 5 -1.04 30.05 7.34
N GLU A 6 -0.04 29.95 8.22
CA GLU A 6 0.96 28.86 8.12
C GLU A 6 0.48 27.49 8.65
N ASP A 7 -0.16 27.44 9.82
CA ASP A 7 -0.57 26.16 10.43
C ASP A 7 -1.70 25.46 9.66
N SER A 8 -2.66 26.25 9.13
CA SER A 8 -3.75 25.72 8.31
C SER A 8 -3.25 25.19 6.97
N SER A 9 -2.17 25.74 6.42
CA SER A 9 -1.62 25.34 5.13
C SER A 9 -0.92 23.98 5.22
N ARG A 10 -0.14 23.74 6.29
CA ARG A 10 0.59 22.47 6.49
C ARG A 10 -0.35 21.28 6.67
N ALA A 11 -1.43 21.45 7.42
CA ALA A 11 -2.44 20.40 7.57
C ALA A 11 -3.07 20.01 6.23
N THR A 12 -3.41 21.00 5.39
CA THR A 12 -3.94 20.74 4.04
C THR A 12 -2.94 20.02 3.15
N VAL A 13 -1.65 20.36 3.23
CA VAL A 13 -0.60 19.65 2.48
C VAL A 13 -0.48 18.19 2.95
N TYR A 14 -0.57 17.93 4.26
CA TYR A 14 -0.61 16.56 4.77
C TYR A 14 -1.82 15.79 4.24
N GLU A 15 -3.01 16.39 4.21
CA GLU A 15 -4.19 15.74 3.61
C GLU A 15 -4.00 15.40 2.13
N LEU A 16 -3.26 16.24 1.39
CA LEU A 16 -2.93 15.98 -0.02
C LEU A 16 -1.99 14.77 -0.14
N PHE A 17 -0.96 14.68 0.69
CA PHE A 17 -0.09 13.49 0.75
C PHE A 17 -0.87 12.23 1.11
N GLU A 18 -1.77 12.30 2.11
CA GLU A 18 -2.63 11.17 2.51
C GLU A 18 -3.53 10.66 1.37
N LYS A 19 -3.90 11.53 0.43
CA LYS A 19 -4.61 11.12 -0.79
C LYS A 19 -3.66 10.55 -1.83
N ALA A 20 -2.51 11.19 -2.05
CA ALA A 20 -1.54 10.81 -3.07
C ALA A 20 -0.97 9.40 -2.86
N VAL A 21 -0.73 8.99 -1.61
CA VAL A 21 -0.15 7.68 -1.29
C VAL A 21 -1.11 6.48 -1.44
N LYS A 22 -2.39 6.73 -1.78
CA LYS A 22 -3.42 5.67 -1.87
C LYS A 22 -3.58 5.05 -3.25
N ASP A 23 -3.20 5.76 -4.31
CA ASP A 23 -3.50 5.32 -5.67
C ASP A 23 -2.52 4.24 -6.15
N TYR A 24 -1.22 4.44 -5.95
CA TYR A 24 -0.17 3.49 -6.33
C TYR A 24 1.00 3.52 -5.34
N ILE A 25 1.85 2.50 -5.42
CA ILE A 25 3.17 2.54 -4.79
C ILE A 25 3.97 3.73 -5.34
N CYS A 26 4.46 4.59 -4.44
CA CYS A 26 5.05 5.87 -4.80
C CYS A 26 6.22 6.25 -3.86
N PRO A 27 7.39 5.58 -3.98
CA PRO A 27 8.55 5.86 -3.13
C PRO A 27 8.94 7.34 -3.11
N GLU A 28 8.86 8.02 -4.25
CA GLU A 28 9.20 9.43 -4.39
C GLU A 28 8.23 10.34 -3.60
N ILE A 29 6.92 10.05 -3.63
CA ILE A 29 5.92 10.81 -2.86
C ILE A 29 6.11 10.58 -1.37
N TRP A 30 6.44 9.36 -0.96
CA TRP A 30 6.75 9.06 0.44
C TRP A 30 8.00 9.80 0.94
N LEU A 31 9.04 9.89 0.11
CA LEU A 31 10.25 10.65 0.43
C LEU A 31 9.92 12.13 0.62
N GLU A 32 9.21 12.74 -0.33
CA GLU A 32 8.78 14.13 -0.26
C GLU A 32 7.87 14.38 0.96
N TYR A 33 6.96 13.45 1.25
CA TYR A 33 6.09 13.54 2.42
C TYR A 33 6.91 13.56 3.72
N ALA A 34 7.85 12.64 3.85
CA ALA A 34 8.71 12.56 5.02
C ALA A 34 9.59 13.82 5.15
N GLN A 35 10.25 14.25 4.07
CA GLN A 35 11.09 15.45 4.06
C GLN A 35 10.30 16.72 4.36
N TYR A 36 9.11 16.89 3.76
CA TYR A 36 8.22 18.01 4.06
C TYR A 36 7.83 18.04 5.54
N SER A 37 7.59 16.87 6.14
CA SER A 37 7.22 16.78 7.56
C SER A 37 8.32 17.23 8.52
N ILE A 38 9.60 17.13 8.12
CA ILE A 38 10.74 17.62 8.92
C ILE A 38 10.62 19.14 9.15
N GLY A 39 10.05 19.89 8.21
CA GLY A 39 9.79 21.32 8.37
C GLY A 39 8.84 21.68 9.53
N GLY A 40 8.10 20.70 10.07
CA GLY A 40 7.25 20.83 11.25
C GLY A 40 7.78 20.16 12.50
N MET A 41 9.03 19.72 12.52
CA MET A 41 9.58 18.99 13.69
C MET A 41 9.65 19.82 14.97
N GLY A 42 9.69 21.15 14.86
CA GLY A 42 9.74 22.07 16.01
C GLY A 42 8.39 22.33 16.67
N GLU A 43 7.28 21.89 16.07
CA GLU A 43 5.94 21.95 16.67
C GLU A 43 5.79 20.90 17.79
N ASP A 44 4.81 21.09 18.67
CA ASP A 44 4.50 20.13 19.73
C ASP A 44 4.18 18.74 19.13
N GLY A 45 5.03 17.75 19.44
CA GLY A 45 4.91 16.40 18.89
C GLY A 45 5.39 16.24 17.43
N GLY A 46 5.97 17.27 16.83
CA GLY A 46 6.46 17.28 15.45
C GLY A 46 7.43 16.14 15.14
N ILE A 47 8.43 15.91 15.99
CA ILE A 47 9.39 14.79 15.85
C ILE A 47 8.68 13.43 15.80
N ALA A 48 7.67 13.22 16.65
CA ALA A 48 6.92 11.97 16.67
C ALA A 48 6.09 11.79 15.39
N LYS A 49 5.55 12.89 14.84
CA LYS A 49 4.85 12.88 13.55
C LYS A 49 5.78 12.53 12.40
N VAL A 50 6.98 13.13 12.34
CA VAL A 50 8.00 12.81 11.32
C VAL A 50 8.37 11.34 11.36
N ARG A 51 8.71 10.82 12.55
CA ARG A 51 9.00 9.39 12.75
C ARG A 51 7.86 8.49 12.31
N SER A 52 6.61 8.87 12.63
CA SER A 52 5.43 8.12 12.20
C SER A 52 5.28 8.08 10.68
N ILE A 53 5.59 9.18 9.98
CA ILE A 53 5.55 9.23 8.50
C ILE A 53 6.65 8.36 7.91
N PHE A 54 7.88 8.42 8.42
CA PHE A 54 8.96 7.54 7.96
C PHE A 54 8.66 6.06 8.20
N GLU A 55 8.10 5.67 9.35
CA GLU A 55 7.73 4.27 9.60
C GLU A 55 6.63 3.78 8.64
N ARG A 56 5.67 4.65 8.28
CA ARG A 56 4.68 4.35 7.26
C ARG A 56 5.30 4.22 5.87
N ALA A 57 6.23 5.10 5.52
CA ALA A 57 6.99 5.01 4.28
C ALA A 57 7.78 3.69 4.22
N LEU A 58 8.49 3.31 5.28
CA LEU A 58 9.22 2.04 5.34
C LEU A 58 8.29 0.82 5.24
N THR A 59 7.10 0.89 5.82
CA THR A 59 6.09 -0.16 5.69
C THR A 59 5.59 -0.29 4.25
N ALA A 60 5.40 0.82 3.56
CA ALA A 60 4.87 0.84 2.19
C ALA A 60 5.92 0.51 1.12
N VAL A 61 7.14 1.04 1.26
CA VAL A 61 8.17 1.03 0.20
C VAL A 61 9.58 0.66 0.70
N GLY A 62 9.77 0.43 2.01
CA GLY A 62 11.09 0.17 2.59
C GLY A 62 11.75 -1.13 2.13
N ILE A 63 10.97 -2.07 1.58
CA ILE A 63 11.47 -3.31 0.97
C ILE A 63 11.59 -3.24 -0.56
N HIS A 64 11.37 -2.07 -1.17
CA HIS A 64 11.52 -1.87 -2.61
C HIS A 64 13.01 -1.97 -3.00
N MET A 65 13.39 -3.03 -3.72
CA MET A 65 14.79 -3.38 -3.96
C MET A 65 15.67 -2.24 -4.50
N THR A 66 15.14 -1.41 -5.42
CA THR A 66 15.90 -0.33 -6.05
C THR A 66 15.62 1.08 -5.50
N LYS A 67 14.57 1.27 -4.71
CA LYS A 67 14.08 2.59 -4.27
C LYS A 67 13.84 2.71 -2.77
N GLY A 68 13.89 1.60 -2.03
CA GLY A 68 13.65 1.58 -0.59
C GLY A 68 14.80 2.18 0.19
N SER A 69 16.04 2.05 -0.30
CA SER A 69 17.24 2.59 0.34
C SER A 69 17.14 4.09 0.59
N THR A 70 16.62 4.86 -0.37
CA THR A 70 16.49 6.32 -0.23
C THR A 70 15.60 6.74 0.95
N ILE A 71 14.57 5.96 1.28
CA ILE A 71 13.73 6.21 2.46
C ILE A 71 14.47 5.88 3.75
N TRP A 72 15.21 4.77 3.77
CA TRP A 72 16.05 4.42 4.92
C TRP A 72 17.11 5.49 5.16
N ASP A 73 17.79 5.92 4.11
CA ASP A 73 18.86 6.93 4.16
C ASP A 73 18.32 8.25 4.70
N ALA A 74 17.22 8.76 4.14
CA ALA A 74 16.58 9.98 4.64
C ALA A 74 16.13 9.87 6.11
N TYR A 75 15.68 8.69 6.55
CA TYR A 75 15.30 8.48 7.95
C TYR A 75 16.54 8.45 8.87
N ARG A 76 17.62 7.78 8.46
CA ARG A 76 18.89 7.79 9.21
C ARG A 76 19.49 9.20 9.27
N GLU A 77 19.45 9.96 8.18
CA GLU A 77 19.89 11.36 8.14
C GLU A 77 19.09 12.23 9.11
N PHE A 78 17.76 12.07 9.15
CA PHE A 78 16.91 12.77 10.10
C PHE A 78 17.27 12.44 11.56
N GLU A 79 17.46 11.16 11.90
CA GLU A 79 17.82 10.77 13.26
C GLU A 79 19.26 11.19 13.63
N ASN A 80 20.20 11.20 12.69
CA ASN A 80 21.55 11.74 12.88
C ASN A 80 21.51 13.27 13.08
N ALA A 81 20.65 13.99 12.35
CA ALA A 81 20.46 15.42 12.56
C ALA A 81 19.95 15.70 13.98
N ILE A 82 18.99 14.91 14.49
CA ILE A 82 18.54 15.01 15.88
C ILE A 82 19.69 14.71 16.85
N LEU A 83 20.48 13.65 16.61
CA LEU A 83 21.65 13.32 17.43
C LEU A 83 22.59 14.53 17.56
N GLY A 84 22.88 15.22 16.46
CA GLY A 84 23.72 16.42 16.44
C GLY A 84 23.18 17.58 17.28
N THR A 85 21.86 17.66 17.51
CA THR A 85 21.25 18.70 18.36
C THR A 85 21.29 18.40 19.85
N ILE A 86 21.42 17.12 20.24
CA ILE A 86 21.41 16.68 21.63
C ILE A 86 22.80 16.34 22.17
N GLN A 87 23.84 16.33 21.33
CA GLN A 87 25.20 16.05 21.75
C GLN A 87 25.70 17.10 22.77
N PRO A 88 26.36 16.67 23.85
CA PRO A 88 26.92 17.60 24.83
C PRO A 88 28.04 18.43 24.20
N LEU A 89 28.13 19.71 24.60
CA LEU A 89 29.26 20.56 24.25
C LEU A 89 30.58 19.90 24.70
N PRO A 90 31.66 19.99 23.89
CA PRO A 90 32.95 19.45 24.27
C PRO A 90 33.41 19.96 25.65
N GLY A 91 33.70 19.02 26.57
CA GLY A 91 34.13 19.33 27.93
C GLY A 91 33.00 19.59 28.94
N SER A 92 31.73 19.48 28.53
CA SER A 92 30.60 19.48 29.46
C SER A 92 30.33 18.07 30.01
N ILE A 93 29.85 17.99 31.27
CA ILE A 93 29.42 16.73 31.88
C ILE A 93 27.90 16.64 31.68
N PRO A 94 27.39 15.71 30.84
CA PRO A 94 25.97 15.57 30.62
C PRO A 94 25.26 15.14 31.91
N SER A 95 24.05 15.67 32.12
CA SER A 95 23.17 15.17 33.19
C SER A 95 22.73 13.74 32.91
N ALA A 96 22.23 13.03 33.93
CA ALA A 96 21.70 11.67 33.74
C ALA A 96 20.55 11.63 32.71
N GLU A 97 19.71 12.66 32.68
CA GLU A 97 18.63 12.81 31.71
C GLU A 97 19.15 13.04 30.30
N GLN A 98 20.15 13.92 30.13
CA GLN A 98 20.80 14.16 28.83
C GLN A 98 21.48 12.89 28.31
N GLN A 99 22.17 12.14 29.18
CA GLN A 99 22.79 10.88 28.80
C GLN A 99 21.74 9.84 28.37
N GLN A 100 20.60 9.77 29.07
CA GLN A 100 19.51 8.88 28.70
C GLN A 100 18.92 9.25 27.32
N MET A 101 18.71 10.54 27.06
CA MET A 101 18.23 11.02 25.75
C MET A 101 19.23 10.68 24.63
N LEU A 102 20.53 10.88 24.87
CA LEU A 102 21.60 10.53 23.95
C LEU A 102 21.61 9.03 23.62
N ASN A 103 21.60 8.18 24.64
CA ASN A 103 21.57 6.73 24.46
C ASN A 103 20.32 6.28 23.70
N THR A 104 19.16 6.84 24.03
CA THR A 104 17.90 6.55 23.33
C THR A 104 17.98 6.91 21.85
N GLN A 105 18.65 8.02 21.52
CA GLN A 105 18.81 8.47 20.14
C GLN A 105 19.80 7.60 19.36
N LEU A 106 20.93 7.22 19.98
CA LEU A 106 21.89 6.27 19.40
C LEU A 106 21.23 4.92 19.13
N ASP A 107 20.47 4.39 20.10
CA ASP A 107 19.73 3.12 19.96
C ASP A 107 18.76 3.14 18.77
N ARG A 108 18.13 4.29 18.48
CA ARG A 108 17.26 4.44 17.30
C ARG A 108 18.06 4.29 16.01
N ILE A 109 19.21 4.95 15.89
CA ILE A 109 20.03 4.90 14.69
C ILE A 109 20.61 3.49 14.49
N HIS A 110 21.12 2.85 15.55
CA HIS A 110 21.51 1.43 15.52
C HIS A 110 20.36 0.53 15.07
N THR A 111 19.15 0.78 15.55
CA THR A 111 17.95 0.02 15.17
C THR A 111 17.61 0.20 13.69
N LEU A 112 17.76 1.40 13.13
CA LEU A 112 17.55 1.65 11.69
C LEU A 112 18.56 0.90 10.83
N PHE A 113 19.86 1.00 11.13
CA PHE A 113 20.90 0.23 10.43
C PHE A 113 20.62 -1.28 10.51
N LYS A 114 20.37 -1.80 11.71
CA LYS A 114 20.06 -3.22 11.92
C LYS A 114 18.86 -3.69 11.08
N ARG A 115 17.78 -2.89 11.04
CA ARG A 115 16.57 -3.23 10.27
C ARG A 115 16.88 -3.23 8.78
N GLN A 116 17.51 -2.18 8.26
CA GLN A 116 17.82 -2.05 6.83
C GLN A 116 18.77 -3.15 6.34
N LEU A 117 19.82 -3.47 7.11
CA LEU A 117 20.76 -4.55 6.77
C LEU A 117 20.09 -5.94 6.75
N GLY A 118 18.89 -6.08 7.33
CA GLY A 118 18.07 -7.29 7.20
C GLY A 118 17.16 -7.30 5.96
N VAL A 119 17.12 -6.23 5.17
CA VAL A 119 16.27 -6.10 3.98
C VAL A 119 17.13 -6.24 2.72
N PRO A 120 16.73 -7.08 1.74
CA PRO A 120 17.46 -7.22 0.49
C PRO A 120 17.24 -6.00 -0.41
N LEU A 121 18.15 -5.02 -0.32
CA LEU A 121 18.18 -3.82 -1.16
C LEU A 121 19.42 -3.83 -2.06
N LEU A 122 19.33 -3.18 -3.22
CA LEU A 122 20.51 -2.94 -4.05
C LEU A 122 21.52 -2.08 -3.28
N ASP A 123 22.80 -2.37 -3.52
CA ASP A 123 23.95 -1.68 -2.91
C ASP A 123 23.96 -1.69 -1.36
N MET A 124 23.33 -2.68 -0.70
CA MET A 124 23.36 -2.79 0.76
C MET A 124 24.76 -2.95 1.37
N ALA A 125 25.80 -3.18 0.55
CA ALA A 125 27.20 -3.19 0.97
C ALA A 125 27.70 -1.81 1.40
N SER A 126 27.26 -0.73 0.73
CA SER A 126 27.61 0.63 1.13
C SER A 126 27.00 0.96 2.50
N THR A 127 25.75 0.55 2.75
CA THR A 127 25.09 0.68 4.07
C THR A 127 25.84 -0.08 5.18
N TYR A 128 26.35 -1.28 4.87
CA TYR A 128 27.12 -2.06 5.86
C TYR A 128 28.44 -1.36 6.22
N ALA A 129 29.17 -0.87 5.20
CA ALA A 129 30.40 -0.11 5.40
C ALA A 129 30.16 1.20 6.17
N GLU A 130 29.10 1.92 5.84
CA GLU A 130 28.67 3.13 6.58
C GLU A 130 28.41 2.80 8.06
N TYR A 131 27.74 1.69 8.35
CA TYR A 131 27.46 1.29 9.73
C TYR A 131 28.73 0.88 10.49
N GLU A 132 29.68 0.22 9.82
CA GLU A 132 30.99 -0.13 10.40
C GLU A 132 31.82 1.11 10.74
N GLU A 133 31.74 2.16 9.92
CA GLU A 133 32.40 3.44 10.19
C GLU A 133 31.69 4.26 11.28
N TRP A 134 30.35 4.23 11.29
CA TRP A 134 29.53 5.02 12.23
C TRP A 134 29.51 4.42 13.64
N SER A 135 29.55 3.09 13.78
CA SER A 135 29.46 2.40 15.07
C SER A 135 30.79 2.39 15.81
N GLU A 136 30.81 2.91 17.04
CA GLU A 136 31.99 2.80 17.92
C GLU A 136 32.25 1.36 18.38
N ASP A 137 31.16 0.58 18.54
CA ASP A 137 31.21 -0.81 18.93
C ASP A 137 31.25 -1.75 17.71
N PRO A 138 31.90 -2.93 17.82
CA PRO A 138 31.85 -3.94 16.77
C PRO A 138 30.42 -4.35 16.43
N ILE A 139 30.14 -4.51 15.13
CA ILE A 139 28.83 -4.96 14.65
C ILE A 139 28.50 -6.34 15.25
N PRO A 140 27.36 -6.48 15.96
CA PRO A 140 26.97 -7.75 16.55
C PRO A 140 26.80 -8.85 15.50
N GLU A 141 27.22 -10.07 15.83
CA GLU A 141 27.15 -11.22 14.91
C GLU A 141 25.73 -11.53 14.42
N THR A 142 24.70 -11.20 15.22
CA THR A 142 23.29 -11.33 14.81
C THR A 142 22.94 -10.44 13.61
N ILE A 143 23.57 -9.27 13.50
CA ILE A 143 23.42 -8.36 12.35
C ILE A 143 24.18 -8.94 11.16
N ASN A 144 25.40 -9.43 11.34
CA ASN A 144 26.18 -10.08 10.26
C ASN A 144 25.43 -11.27 9.63
N GLN A 145 24.78 -12.09 10.46
CA GLN A 145 23.96 -13.20 9.98
C GLN A 145 22.74 -12.72 9.20
N SER A 146 22.10 -11.63 9.63
CA SER A 146 20.94 -11.04 8.95
C SER A 146 21.36 -10.42 7.61
N TYR A 147 22.46 -9.67 7.61
CA TYR A 147 23.09 -9.09 6.43
C TYR A 147 23.43 -10.17 5.40
N LYS A 148 24.13 -11.23 5.80
CA LYS A 148 24.48 -12.35 4.92
C LYS A 148 23.25 -12.99 4.26
N LYS A 149 22.16 -13.18 5.02
CA LYS A 149 20.90 -13.70 4.47
C LYS A 149 20.28 -12.73 3.46
N ALA A 150 20.27 -11.44 3.77
CA ALA A 150 19.76 -10.40 2.87
C ALA A 150 20.59 -10.31 1.58
N THR A 151 21.92 -10.42 1.64
CA THR A 151 22.78 -10.46 0.43
C THR A 151 22.49 -11.68 -0.44
N GLN A 152 22.30 -12.86 0.14
CA GLN A 152 21.89 -14.06 -0.61
C GLN A 152 20.53 -13.89 -1.29
N LEU A 153 19.61 -13.16 -0.64
CA LEU A 153 18.34 -12.80 -1.25
C LEU A 153 18.55 -11.82 -2.41
N VAL A 154 19.40 -10.80 -2.27
CA VAL A 154 19.73 -9.87 -3.38
C VAL A 154 20.24 -10.66 -4.60
N GLU A 155 21.19 -11.57 -4.42
CA GLU A 155 21.70 -12.42 -5.51
C GLU A 155 20.59 -13.27 -6.16
N LYS A 156 19.67 -13.80 -5.34
CA LYS A 156 18.52 -14.58 -5.80
C LYS A 156 17.53 -13.76 -6.64
N TYR A 157 17.31 -12.49 -6.28
CA TYR A 157 16.36 -11.60 -6.94
C TYR A 157 16.97 -10.84 -8.14
N GLN A 158 18.30 -10.70 -8.17
CA GLN A 158 19.04 -9.93 -9.18
C GLN A 158 18.63 -10.23 -10.63
N PRO A 159 18.47 -11.48 -11.09
CA PRO A 159 18.10 -11.75 -12.49
C PRO A 159 16.74 -11.15 -12.88
N TYR A 160 15.80 -11.07 -11.93
CA TYR A 160 14.48 -10.50 -12.19
C TYR A 160 14.51 -8.97 -12.23
N GLU A 161 15.31 -8.34 -11.36
CA GLU A 161 15.51 -6.89 -11.41
C GLU A 161 16.27 -6.46 -12.66
N GLU A 162 17.28 -7.22 -13.10
CA GLU A 162 18.01 -6.97 -14.35
C GLU A 162 17.09 -7.12 -15.57
N ALA A 163 16.22 -8.14 -15.58
CA ALA A 163 15.22 -8.31 -16.64
C ALA A 163 14.26 -7.10 -16.70
N LEU A 164 13.77 -6.63 -15.54
CA LEU A 164 12.96 -5.41 -15.48
C LEU A 164 13.73 -4.17 -15.94
N LEU A 165 15.00 -4.05 -15.62
CA LEU A 165 15.81 -2.91 -16.04
C LEU A 165 16.02 -2.89 -17.56
N ALA A 166 16.25 -4.06 -18.16
CA ALA A 166 16.52 -4.21 -19.59
C ALA A 166 15.27 -4.11 -20.48
N ALA A 167 14.08 -4.44 -19.95
CA ALA A 167 12.83 -4.44 -20.71
C ALA A 167 12.29 -3.02 -20.99
N GLU A 168 11.54 -2.89 -22.09
CA GLU A 168 10.81 -1.68 -22.43
C GLU A 168 9.45 -1.61 -21.72
N THR A 169 9.01 -0.40 -21.36
CA THR A 169 7.70 -0.16 -20.76
C THR A 169 6.58 -0.68 -21.70
N PRO A 170 5.60 -1.45 -21.19
CA PRO A 170 5.20 -1.57 -19.77
C PRO A 170 5.73 -2.81 -19.02
N LYS A 171 6.67 -3.58 -19.58
CA LYS A 171 7.39 -4.68 -18.89
C LYS A 171 6.49 -5.79 -18.31
N LEU A 172 5.30 -5.97 -18.90
CA LEU A 172 4.27 -6.85 -18.33
C LEU A 172 4.74 -8.31 -18.22
N ALA A 173 5.48 -8.81 -19.21
CA ALA A 173 5.96 -10.20 -19.22
C ALA A 173 6.98 -10.45 -18.09
N GLU A 174 7.90 -9.51 -17.90
CA GLU A 174 8.92 -9.55 -16.86
C GLU A 174 8.28 -9.46 -15.47
N TYR A 175 7.32 -8.55 -15.28
CA TYR A 175 6.54 -8.49 -14.04
C TYR A 175 5.76 -9.79 -13.79
N GLN A 176 5.14 -10.38 -14.80
CA GLN A 176 4.43 -11.67 -14.62
C GLN A 176 5.37 -12.79 -14.19
N ALA A 177 6.57 -12.87 -14.78
CA ALA A 177 7.58 -13.85 -14.39
C ALA A 177 8.03 -13.64 -12.93
N TYR A 178 8.25 -12.38 -12.53
CA TYR A 178 8.63 -12.04 -11.16
C TYR A 178 7.49 -12.31 -10.16
N ILE A 179 6.24 -11.95 -10.48
CA ILE A 179 5.08 -12.28 -9.65
C ILE A 179 4.96 -13.80 -9.47
N ASN A 180 5.12 -14.59 -10.53
CA ASN A 180 5.08 -16.06 -10.43
C ASN A 180 6.14 -16.60 -9.48
N PHE A 181 7.34 -16.03 -9.53
CA PHE A 181 8.43 -16.38 -8.65
C PHE A 181 8.14 -16.02 -7.18
N GLU A 182 7.75 -14.79 -6.88
CA GLU A 182 7.43 -14.36 -5.50
C GLU A 182 6.23 -15.13 -4.93
N VAL A 183 5.21 -15.43 -5.74
CA VAL A 183 4.07 -16.27 -5.33
C VAL A 183 4.52 -17.69 -4.98
N LYS A 184 5.52 -18.23 -5.67
CA LYS A 184 6.11 -19.54 -5.36
C LYS A 184 6.93 -19.50 -4.07
N GLU A 185 7.64 -18.39 -3.82
CA GLU A 185 8.41 -18.17 -2.59
C GLU A 185 7.52 -17.98 -1.36
N GLY A 186 6.36 -17.34 -1.54
CA GLY A 186 5.29 -17.32 -0.55
C GLY A 186 5.41 -16.23 0.52
N ASP A 187 6.34 -15.27 0.40
CA ASP A 187 6.42 -14.13 1.31
C ASP A 187 5.30 -13.10 0.98
N PRO A 188 4.32 -12.87 1.88
CA PRO A 188 3.19 -12.03 1.56
C PRO A 188 3.53 -10.54 1.37
N ALA A 189 4.56 -10.03 2.06
CA ALA A 189 4.97 -8.64 1.90
C ALA A 189 5.63 -8.42 0.54
N ARG A 190 6.46 -9.38 0.11
CA ARG A 190 7.12 -9.32 -1.21
C ARG A 190 6.15 -9.56 -2.36
N ILE A 191 5.19 -10.47 -2.21
CA ILE A 191 4.14 -10.69 -3.20
C ILE A 191 3.32 -9.42 -3.39
N GLN A 192 2.88 -8.77 -2.31
CA GLN A 192 2.20 -7.47 -2.40
C GLN A 192 3.05 -6.44 -3.11
N LEU A 193 4.32 -6.29 -2.70
CA LEU A 193 5.25 -5.32 -3.31
C LEU A 193 5.35 -5.52 -4.83
N ILE A 194 5.56 -6.75 -5.32
CA ILE A 194 5.74 -6.96 -6.76
C ILE A 194 4.44 -6.75 -7.55
N PHE A 195 3.28 -7.07 -6.98
CA PHE A 195 1.99 -6.71 -7.58
C PHE A 195 1.82 -5.19 -7.65
N GLU A 196 2.09 -4.47 -6.57
CA GLU A 196 1.96 -3.01 -6.52
C GLU A 196 2.92 -2.33 -7.51
N ARG A 197 4.16 -2.82 -7.63
CA ARG A 197 5.12 -2.36 -8.65
C ARG A 197 4.61 -2.60 -10.06
N ALA A 198 4.12 -3.79 -10.35
CA ALA A 198 3.58 -4.13 -11.67
C ALA A 198 2.36 -3.26 -12.02
N LEU A 199 1.46 -3.05 -11.05
CA LEU A 199 0.24 -2.26 -11.21
C LEU A 199 0.50 -0.76 -11.39
N ALA A 200 1.60 -0.22 -10.85
CA ALA A 200 1.99 1.17 -11.13
C ALA A 200 2.27 1.40 -12.63
N ASP A 201 2.88 0.42 -13.31
CA ASP A 201 3.20 0.50 -14.74
C ASP A 201 2.08 -0.06 -15.65
N ASN A 202 1.22 -0.94 -15.11
CA ASN A 202 0.24 -1.73 -15.87
C ASN A 202 -1.18 -1.63 -15.29
N CYS A 203 -1.57 -0.46 -14.77
CA CYS A 203 -2.84 -0.27 -14.08
C CYS A 203 -4.09 -0.52 -14.96
N LEU A 204 -3.95 -0.47 -16.29
CA LEU A 204 -5.04 -0.71 -17.24
C LEU A 204 -5.15 -2.18 -17.69
N VAL A 205 -4.48 -3.12 -17.00
CA VAL A 205 -4.54 -4.56 -17.27
C VAL A 205 -5.49 -5.23 -16.26
N PRO A 206 -6.75 -5.54 -16.64
CA PRO A 206 -7.74 -6.05 -15.68
C PRO A 206 -7.37 -7.40 -15.08
N ASP A 207 -6.74 -8.28 -15.86
CA ASP A 207 -6.30 -9.61 -15.40
C ASP A 207 -5.24 -9.52 -14.30
N LEU A 208 -4.39 -8.48 -14.33
CA LEU A 208 -3.39 -8.24 -13.29
C LEU A 208 -4.07 -7.83 -11.97
N TRP A 209 -5.05 -6.93 -12.04
CA TRP A 209 -5.89 -6.59 -10.87
C TRP A 209 -6.64 -7.80 -10.34
N ALA A 210 -7.32 -8.56 -11.21
CA ALA A 210 -8.08 -9.75 -10.81
C ALA A 210 -7.19 -10.79 -10.12
N ARG A 211 -5.96 -10.99 -10.61
CA ARG A 211 -4.98 -11.88 -9.98
C ARG A 211 -4.54 -11.37 -8.61
N TYR A 212 -4.27 -10.07 -8.49
CA TYR A 212 -3.85 -9.47 -7.22
C TYR A 212 -4.96 -9.53 -6.17
N THR A 213 -6.16 -9.04 -6.50
CA THR A 213 -7.29 -9.04 -5.57
C THR A 213 -7.70 -10.46 -5.18
N GLN A 214 -7.64 -11.43 -6.10
CA GLN A 214 -7.86 -12.85 -5.78
C GLN A 214 -6.82 -13.40 -4.79
N TYR A 215 -5.54 -13.01 -4.92
CA TYR A 215 -4.51 -13.40 -3.96
C TYR A 215 -4.84 -12.84 -2.56
N LEU A 216 -5.15 -11.54 -2.47
CA LEU A 216 -5.51 -10.87 -1.21
C LEU A 216 -6.73 -11.52 -0.54
N ASP A 217 -7.76 -11.80 -1.33
CA ASP A 217 -9.01 -12.42 -0.91
C ASP A 217 -8.85 -13.82 -0.30
N ARG A 218 -7.89 -14.58 -0.82
CA ARG A 218 -7.68 -15.98 -0.41
C ARG A 218 -6.66 -16.11 0.71
N GLN A 219 -5.58 -15.35 0.67
CA GLN A 219 -4.41 -15.57 1.52
C GLN A 219 -4.32 -14.61 2.71
N LEU A 220 -4.62 -13.32 2.53
CA LEU A 220 -4.43 -12.30 3.57
C LEU A 220 -5.70 -11.95 4.33
N LYS A 221 -6.83 -11.76 3.62
CA LYS A 221 -8.15 -11.46 4.20
C LYS A 221 -8.17 -10.26 5.18
N MET A 222 -7.24 -9.33 5.04
CA MET A 222 -7.24 -8.08 5.81
C MET A 222 -8.18 -7.08 5.13
N LYS A 223 -9.26 -6.69 5.83
CA LYS A 223 -10.35 -5.87 5.29
C LYS A 223 -9.87 -4.63 4.52
N GLU A 224 -9.07 -3.79 5.17
CA GLU A 224 -8.60 -2.52 4.57
C GLU A 224 -7.77 -2.74 3.30
N LEU A 225 -6.88 -3.73 3.32
CA LEU A 225 -6.03 -4.06 2.17
C LEU A 225 -6.85 -4.64 1.00
N VAL A 226 -7.73 -5.60 1.29
CA VAL A 226 -8.57 -6.27 0.28
C VAL A 226 -9.52 -5.26 -0.37
N LEU A 227 -10.27 -4.50 0.44
CA LEU A 227 -11.25 -3.55 -0.08
C LEU A 227 -10.57 -2.39 -0.79
N GLY A 228 -9.43 -1.89 -0.29
CA GLY A 228 -8.65 -0.86 -0.96
C GLY A 228 -8.14 -1.29 -2.33
N ALA A 229 -7.67 -2.54 -2.48
CA ALA A 229 -7.23 -3.06 -3.78
C ALA A 229 -8.40 -3.24 -4.77
N HIS A 230 -9.56 -3.72 -4.31
CA HIS A 230 -10.75 -3.83 -5.16
C HIS A 230 -11.27 -2.46 -5.61
N ASP A 231 -11.30 -1.47 -4.71
CA ASP A 231 -11.68 -0.08 -5.05
C ASP A 231 -10.77 0.50 -6.15
N ARG A 232 -9.45 0.33 -5.99
CA ARG A 232 -8.47 0.76 -6.99
C ARG A 232 -8.62 0.02 -8.31
N ALA A 233 -8.95 -1.27 -8.29
CA ALA A 233 -9.16 -2.07 -9.48
C ALA A 233 -10.33 -1.54 -10.32
N VAL A 234 -11.48 -1.26 -9.71
CA VAL A 234 -12.65 -0.74 -10.42
C VAL A 234 -12.51 0.72 -10.85
N ARG A 235 -11.70 1.52 -10.14
CA ARG A 235 -11.33 2.88 -10.58
C ARG A 235 -10.45 2.88 -11.83
N ASN A 236 -9.59 1.87 -11.97
CA ASN A 236 -8.65 1.76 -13.08
C ASN A 236 -9.21 1.06 -14.32
N CYS A 237 -9.99 0.00 -14.10
CA CYS A 237 -10.57 -0.81 -15.15
C CYS A 237 -12.10 -0.90 -15.00
N PRO A 238 -12.82 0.25 -15.00
CA PRO A 238 -14.27 0.29 -14.74
C PRO A 238 -15.09 -0.51 -15.76
N TRP A 239 -14.60 -0.66 -16.99
CA TRP A 239 -15.25 -1.43 -18.06
C TRP A 239 -15.27 -2.95 -17.83
N THR A 240 -14.59 -3.46 -16.78
CA THR A 240 -14.49 -4.91 -16.52
C THR A 240 -15.46 -5.33 -15.42
N VAL A 241 -16.60 -5.91 -15.80
CA VAL A 241 -17.64 -6.37 -14.84
C VAL A 241 -17.10 -7.34 -13.79
N GLY A 242 -16.17 -8.22 -14.15
CA GLY A 242 -15.57 -9.19 -13.24
C GLY A 242 -14.90 -8.56 -12.01
N LEU A 243 -14.33 -7.36 -12.15
CA LEU A 243 -13.75 -6.61 -11.04
C LEU A 243 -14.84 -6.06 -10.10
N TRP A 244 -15.91 -5.48 -10.64
CA TRP A 244 -17.05 -5.00 -9.84
C TRP A 244 -17.74 -6.11 -9.07
N LYS A 245 -18.00 -7.24 -9.73
CA LYS A 245 -18.56 -8.43 -9.10
C LYS A 245 -17.68 -8.92 -7.96
N SER A 246 -16.37 -9.00 -8.19
CA SER A 246 -15.42 -9.44 -7.16
C SER A 246 -15.37 -8.46 -5.98
N TYR A 247 -15.48 -7.15 -6.25
CA TYR A 247 -15.55 -6.11 -5.23
C TYR A 247 -16.81 -6.22 -4.38
N ILE A 248 -17.99 -6.35 -4.99
CA ILE A 248 -19.26 -6.55 -4.26
C ILE A 248 -19.20 -7.80 -3.38
N LEU A 249 -18.65 -8.91 -3.90
CA LEU A 249 -18.44 -10.13 -3.12
C LEU A 249 -17.42 -9.94 -1.98
N ALA A 250 -16.41 -9.09 -2.14
CA ALA A 250 -15.47 -8.74 -1.08
C ALA A 250 -16.13 -7.88 0.01
N LEU A 251 -16.93 -6.89 -0.37
CA LEU A 251 -17.70 -6.06 0.56
C LEU A 251 -18.66 -6.92 1.40
N GLU A 252 -19.37 -7.85 0.77
CA GLU A 252 -20.25 -8.80 1.46
C GLU A 252 -19.47 -9.68 2.44
N ARG A 253 -18.36 -10.30 2.00
CA ARG A 253 -17.52 -11.16 2.86
C ARG A 253 -16.96 -10.43 4.08
N HIS A 254 -16.68 -9.15 3.95
CA HIS A 254 -16.16 -8.30 5.03
C HIS A 254 -17.26 -7.58 5.83
N GLY A 255 -18.54 -7.94 5.62
CA GLY A 255 -19.68 -7.43 6.36
C GLY A 255 -19.81 -5.91 6.27
N VAL A 256 -19.50 -5.33 5.11
CA VAL A 256 -19.69 -3.89 4.87
C VAL A 256 -21.18 -3.57 4.81
N ASP A 257 -21.54 -2.38 5.28
CA ASP A 257 -22.92 -1.92 5.36
C ASP A 257 -23.65 -2.03 4.02
N HIS A 258 -24.93 -2.39 4.12
CA HIS A 258 -25.78 -2.60 2.95
C HIS A 258 -25.84 -1.38 2.03
N SER A 259 -25.89 -0.16 2.58
CA SER A 259 -25.89 1.08 1.79
C SER A 259 -24.65 1.20 0.90
N THR A 260 -23.46 0.90 1.43
CA THR A 260 -22.21 0.96 0.66
C THR A 260 -22.16 -0.10 -0.44
N ILE A 261 -22.70 -1.30 -0.19
CA ILE A 261 -22.80 -2.34 -1.23
C ILE A 261 -23.74 -1.90 -2.35
N THR A 262 -24.90 -1.33 -2.01
CA THR A 262 -25.87 -0.78 -2.97
C THR A 262 -25.28 0.37 -3.78
N GLU A 263 -24.60 1.32 -3.14
CA GLU A 263 -23.91 2.42 -3.82
C GLU A 263 -22.81 1.92 -4.77
N THR A 264 -22.08 0.87 -4.37
CA THR A 264 -21.05 0.25 -5.22
C THR A 264 -21.67 -0.44 -6.44
N PHE A 265 -22.80 -1.11 -6.25
CA PHE A 265 -23.57 -1.69 -7.35
C PHE A 265 -24.11 -0.63 -8.31
N ASP A 266 -24.68 0.47 -7.80
CA ASP A 266 -25.16 1.57 -8.64
C ASP A 266 -24.00 2.22 -9.41
N LYS A 267 -22.81 2.37 -8.81
CA LYS A 267 -21.59 2.79 -9.54
C LYS A 267 -21.22 1.81 -10.66
N ALA A 268 -21.32 0.50 -10.40
CA ALA A 268 -21.03 -0.52 -11.41
C ALA A 268 -21.99 -0.44 -12.61
N LEU A 269 -23.29 -0.20 -12.39
CA LEU A 269 -24.25 0.00 -13.49
C LEU A 269 -23.89 1.20 -14.37
N ASN A 270 -23.31 2.25 -13.78
CA ASN A 270 -22.88 3.46 -14.50
C ASN A 270 -21.45 3.36 -15.05
N ALA A 271 -20.79 2.20 -14.97
CA ALA A 271 -19.40 2.03 -15.38
C ALA A 271 -19.22 1.90 -16.92
N GLY A 272 -20.32 1.68 -17.66
CA GLY A 272 -20.32 1.59 -19.12
C GLY A 272 -19.69 0.30 -19.63
N PHE A 273 -20.33 -0.84 -19.39
CA PHE A 273 -19.85 -2.13 -19.90
C PHE A 273 -20.09 -2.27 -21.41
N ILE A 274 -19.27 -3.06 -22.08
CA ILE A 274 -19.32 -3.20 -23.55
C ILE A 274 -20.39 -4.20 -23.97
N GLN A 275 -20.62 -5.27 -23.19
CA GLN A 275 -21.54 -6.35 -23.56
C GLN A 275 -22.79 -6.32 -22.69
N ALA A 276 -23.97 -6.54 -23.29
CA ALA A 276 -25.22 -6.68 -22.54
C ALA A 276 -25.17 -7.83 -21.51
N THR A 277 -24.39 -8.87 -21.78
CA THR A 277 -24.14 -9.98 -20.85
C THR A 277 -23.46 -9.54 -19.57
N ASP A 278 -22.64 -8.49 -19.61
CA ASP A 278 -21.96 -7.93 -18.44
C ASP A 278 -22.98 -7.29 -17.49
N TYR A 279 -23.98 -6.59 -18.04
CA TYR A 279 -25.08 -6.05 -17.25
C TYR A 279 -25.91 -7.16 -16.59
N VAL A 280 -26.16 -8.27 -17.29
CA VAL A 280 -26.82 -9.44 -16.68
C VAL A 280 -25.98 -10.00 -15.54
N GLU A 281 -24.66 -10.12 -15.71
CA GLU A 281 -23.75 -10.66 -14.69
C GLU A 281 -23.71 -9.81 -13.42
N ILE A 282 -23.64 -8.47 -13.55
CA ILE A 282 -23.61 -7.59 -12.37
C ILE A 282 -24.96 -7.60 -11.63
N TRP A 283 -26.08 -7.61 -12.36
CA TRP A 283 -27.42 -7.72 -11.78
C TRP A 283 -27.58 -9.05 -11.02
N GLN A 284 -27.17 -10.17 -11.62
CA GLN A 284 -27.21 -11.47 -10.95
C GLN A 284 -26.39 -11.47 -9.67
N SER A 285 -25.19 -10.89 -9.71
CA SER A 285 -24.30 -10.82 -8.54
C SER A 285 -24.92 -10.02 -7.39
N TYR A 286 -25.58 -8.90 -7.69
CA TYR A 286 -26.28 -8.10 -6.69
C TYR A 286 -27.56 -8.75 -6.16
N LEU A 287 -28.34 -9.39 -7.04
CA LEU A 287 -29.54 -10.16 -6.66
C LEU A 287 -29.17 -11.35 -5.76
N ASP A 288 -28.06 -12.02 -6.03
CA ASP A 288 -27.53 -13.08 -5.19
C ASP A 288 -27.12 -12.58 -3.79
N TYR A 289 -26.53 -11.40 -3.71
CA TYR A 289 -26.24 -10.72 -2.45
C TYR A 289 -27.54 -10.41 -1.68
N LEU A 290 -28.53 -9.79 -2.33
CA LEU A 290 -29.82 -9.51 -1.70
C LEU A 290 -30.52 -10.79 -1.23
N ARG A 291 -30.45 -11.86 -2.02
CA ARG A 291 -30.99 -13.17 -1.66
C ARG A 291 -30.33 -13.73 -0.41
N ARG A 292 -29.02 -13.57 -0.25
CA ARG A 292 -28.29 -14.01 0.96
C ARG A 292 -28.64 -13.21 2.22
N ARG A 293 -29.26 -12.04 2.08
CA ARG A 293 -29.80 -11.25 3.22
C ARG A 293 -31.18 -11.71 3.70
N VAL A 294 -31.90 -12.50 2.90
CA VAL A 294 -33.27 -12.90 3.23
C VAL A 294 -33.27 -14.11 4.17
N ASP A 295 -33.99 -13.98 5.29
CA ASP A 295 -34.38 -15.10 6.13
C ASP A 295 -35.65 -15.78 5.56
N PHE A 296 -35.46 -16.86 4.81
CA PHE A 296 -36.54 -17.61 4.16
C PHE A 296 -37.39 -18.45 5.12
N THR A 297 -37.10 -18.44 6.43
CA THR A 297 -37.98 -19.08 7.42
C THR A 297 -39.20 -18.24 7.76
N LYS A 298 -39.20 -16.96 7.36
CA LYS A 298 -40.31 -16.02 7.54
C LYS A 298 -41.08 -15.87 6.24
N ASP A 299 -42.41 -15.92 6.31
CA ASP A 299 -43.30 -15.75 5.16
C ASP A 299 -43.16 -14.36 4.49
N SER A 300 -42.77 -13.35 5.27
CA SER A 300 -42.53 -11.99 4.79
C SER A 300 -41.40 -11.30 5.56
N SER A 301 -40.56 -10.54 4.86
CA SER A 301 -39.52 -9.69 5.44
C SER A 301 -39.28 -8.46 4.57
N LYS A 302 -38.69 -7.41 5.16
CA LYS A 302 -38.30 -6.21 4.41
C LYS A 302 -37.31 -6.56 3.30
N GLU A 303 -36.37 -7.45 3.61
CA GLU A 303 -35.33 -7.92 2.69
C GLU A 303 -35.92 -8.74 1.54
N LEU A 304 -36.98 -9.53 1.79
CA LEU A 304 -37.66 -10.28 0.73
C LEU A 304 -38.39 -9.35 -0.24
N GLU A 305 -39.06 -8.31 0.25
CA GLU A 305 -39.68 -7.29 -0.59
C GLU A 305 -38.64 -6.46 -1.36
N GLU A 306 -37.51 -6.16 -0.73
CA GLU A 306 -36.37 -5.50 -1.39
C GLU A 306 -35.82 -6.37 -2.54
N LEU A 307 -35.62 -7.67 -2.32
CA LEU A 307 -35.19 -8.62 -3.34
C LEU A 307 -36.19 -8.69 -4.51
N ARG A 308 -37.49 -8.79 -4.22
CA ARG A 308 -38.55 -8.81 -5.25
C ARG A 308 -38.54 -7.52 -6.07
N THR A 309 -38.42 -6.37 -5.41
CA THR A 309 -38.34 -5.06 -6.06
C THR A 309 -37.09 -4.97 -6.94
N ALA A 310 -35.95 -5.48 -6.47
CA ALA A 310 -34.72 -5.52 -7.23
C ALA A 310 -34.82 -6.41 -8.48
N PHE A 311 -35.53 -7.55 -8.41
CA PHE A 311 -35.80 -8.38 -9.60
C PHE A 311 -36.62 -7.63 -10.66
N VAL A 312 -37.66 -6.90 -10.24
CA VAL A 312 -38.46 -6.09 -11.17
C VAL A 312 -37.60 -4.99 -11.80
N ARG A 313 -36.83 -4.24 -10.99
CA ARG A 313 -35.90 -3.22 -11.47
C ARG A 313 -34.88 -3.80 -12.46
N ALA A 314 -34.33 -4.97 -12.19
CA ALA A 314 -33.36 -5.64 -13.06
C ALA A 314 -33.97 -5.99 -14.42
N LEU A 315 -35.18 -6.57 -14.44
CA LEU A 315 -35.85 -6.95 -15.67
C LEU A 315 -36.21 -5.73 -16.52
N ASP A 316 -36.66 -4.65 -15.90
CA ASP A 316 -37.00 -3.42 -16.62
C ASP A 316 -35.75 -2.72 -17.16
N TYR A 317 -34.67 -2.66 -16.36
CA TYR A 317 -33.37 -2.14 -16.79
C TYR A 317 -32.84 -2.90 -18.02
N LEU A 318 -32.80 -4.24 -17.95
CA LEU A 318 -32.25 -5.07 -19.03
C LEU A 318 -33.09 -5.01 -20.31
N LYS A 319 -34.40 -4.75 -20.22
CA LYS A 319 -35.24 -4.52 -21.41
C LYS A 319 -34.87 -3.21 -22.10
N GLN A 320 -34.68 -2.14 -21.33
CA GLN A 320 -34.34 -0.82 -21.87
C GLN A 320 -32.99 -0.84 -22.60
N GLU A 321 -31.96 -1.45 -22.00
CA GLU A 321 -30.63 -1.61 -22.64
C GLU A 321 -30.70 -2.35 -23.99
N VAL A 322 -31.55 -3.38 -24.07
CA VAL A 322 -31.75 -4.15 -25.32
C VAL A 322 -32.52 -3.35 -26.38
N GLU A 323 -33.41 -2.45 -25.97
CA GLU A 323 -34.14 -1.57 -26.88
C GLU A 323 -33.28 -0.41 -27.39
N GLU A 324 -32.40 0.15 -26.57
CA GLU A 324 -31.47 1.23 -26.94
C GLU A 324 -30.28 0.76 -27.79
N SER A 325 -29.94 -0.54 -27.72
CA SER A 325 -28.86 -1.16 -28.52
C SER A 325 -29.28 -1.59 -29.94
N LYS A 326 -30.51 -1.31 -30.38
CA LYS A 326 -31.06 -1.66 -31.71
C LYS A 326 -31.00 -0.50 -32.69
#